data_AF-A0A843X7V3-F1
#
_entry.id   AF-A0A843X7V3-F1
#
_cell.length_a   1.000
_cell.length_b   1.000
_cell.length_c   1.000
_cell.angle_alpha   90.00
_cell.angle_beta   90.00
_cell.angle_gamma   90.00
#
_symmetry.space_group_name_H-M   'P 1'
#
loop_
_entity.id
_entity.type
_entity.pdbx_description
1 polymer ?
#
loop_
_entity_poly.entity_id
_entity_poly.type
_entity_poly.pdbx_seq_one_letter_code
_entity_poly.pdbx_strand_id
1 'polypeptide(L)'
;YGFHDSRGRYLEELENNADMDHRETLGHFIKAHGYSDLFQRAYLIPICSSIWSCPPERVLNLSAYSVLVFCHNHHVLQLFDQPQYLTAKGYSRCYISKVTRELKSRPCQIKTGSMVQSVSSTHGGCSVLCTDGSEDVYDGCIISVHAPDALKILGKQSTYEEMRILGAFQYVSRDMFLHHDKSLLPHNQSVWSSWNFLGNTSSGGCVTYWLNLIQNLGSAALPFFVTLSPPQTPNDTLLKWTTSHPIPSNMKRNSMVPPLFTTEKGELEFSAPKHGSV
;
A
#
# COMPACT_ATOMS: atom_id res chain seq x y z
N TYR A 1 -1.82 28.27 3.76
CA TYR A 1 -2.54 28.36 5.04
C TYR A 1 -3.97 27.84 4.97
N GLY A 2 -4.77 28.13 3.92
CA GLY A 2 -6.15 27.62 3.82
C GLY A 2 -6.32 26.10 3.76
N PHE A 3 -5.34 25.33 3.27
CA PHE A 3 -5.49 23.88 3.10
C PHE A 3 -5.64 23.12 4.43
N HIS A 4 -4.84 23.45 5.44
CA HIS A 4 -4.89 22.77 6.73
C HIS A 4 -6.22 22.99 7.47
N ASP A 5 -6.74 24.22 7.38
CA ASP A 5 -7.94 24.67 8.08
C ASP A 5 -9.23 24.13 7.43
N SER A 6 -9.29 24.13 6.09
CA SER A 6 -10.40 23.51 5.34
C SER A 6 -10.38 21.99 5.45
N ARG A 7 -9.20 21.35 5.53
CA ARG A 7 -9.07 19.90 5.75
C ARG A 7 -9.60 19.48 7.12
N GLY A 8 -9.23 20.19 8.19
CA GLY A 8 -9.67 19.86 9.55
C GLY A 8 -11.18 19.86 9.65
N ARG A 9 -11.81 20.94 9.16
CA ARG A 9 -13.28 21.07 9.10
C ARG A 9 -13.94 19.98 8.24
N TYR A 10 -13.41 19.69 7.05
CA TYR A 10 -13.95 18.64 6.18
C TYR A 10 -13.89 17.24 6.82
N LEU A 11 -12.78 16.90 7.50
CA LEU A 11 -12.64 15.60 8.18
C LEU A 11 -13.56 15.51 9.41
N GLU A 12 -13.65 16.57 10.21
CA GLU A 12 -14.59 16.64 11.33
C GLU A 12 -16.05 16.55 10.87
N GLU A 13 -16.42 17.23 9.78
CA GLU A 13 -17.77 17.16 9.20
C GLU A 13 -18.09 15.75 8.67
N LEU A 14 -17.13 15.06 8.07
CA LEU A 14 -17.31 13.70 7.54
C LEU A 14 -17.31 12.60 8.61
N GLU A 15 -16.55 12.76 9.68
CA GLU A 15 -16.58 11.83 10.82
C GLU A 15 -17.88 11.97 11.62
N ASN A 16 -18.43 13.18 11.68
CA ASN A 16 -19.68 13.47 12.40
C ASN A 16 -20.95 13.27 11.54
N ASN A 17 -20.82 13.04 10.23
CA ASN A 17 -21.96 12.95 9.32
C ASN A 17 -21.87 11.71 8.40
N ALA A 18 -22.45 10.60 8.86
CA ALA A 18 -22.45 9.31 8.18
C ALA A 18 -23.19 9.29 6.82
N ASP A 19 -23.96 10.33 6.52
CA ASP A 19 -24.73 10.50 5.28
C ASP A 19 -23.98 11.29 4.20
N MET A 20 -22.79 11.83 4.49
CA MET A 20 -22.00 12.57 3.51
C MET A 20 -21.48 11.66 2.38
N ASP A 21 -21.56 12.18 1.15
CA ASP A 21 -21.18 11.41 -0.03
C ASP A 21 -19.65 11.22 -0.11
N HIS A 22 -19.17 10.08 0.40
CA HIS A 22 -17.77 9.64 0.27
C HIS A 22 -17.31 9.43 -1.19
N ARG A 23 -18.19 9.65 -2.17
CA ARG A 23 -17.90 9.57 -3.61
C ARG A 23 -17.45 10.89 -4.23
N GLU A 24 -17.41 11.99 -3.47
CA GLU A 24 -16.84 13.24 -3.97
C GLU A 24 -15.40 12.99 -4.48
N THR A 25 -15.13 13.44 -5.71
CA THR A 25 -13.80 13.32 -6.29
C THR A 25 -12.89 14.42 -5.76
N LEU A 26 -11.59 14.11 -5.66
CA LEU A 26 -10.57 15.06 -5.24
C LEU A 26 -10.61 16.34 -6.10
N GLY A 27 -10.85 16.22 -7.40
CA GLY A 27 -10.98 17.35 -8.31
C GLY A 27 -12.16 18.26 -8.00
N HIS A 28 -13.31 17.69 -7.61
CA HIS A 28 -14.46 18.50 -7.20
C HIS A 28 -14.16 19.25 -5.90
N PHE A 29 -13.65 18.53 -4.89
CA PHE A 29 -13.27 19.10 -3.60
C PHE A 29 -12.31 20.28 -3.78
N ILE A 30 -11.28 20.09 -4.61
CA ILE A 30 -10.27 21.14 -4.83
C ILE A 30 -10.88 22.39 -5.47
N LYS A 31 -11.72 22.18 -6.49
CA LYS A 31 -12.37 23.28 -7.21
C LYS A 31 -13.32 24.05 -6.29
N ALA A 32 -14.11 23.33 -5.48
CA ALA A 32 -15.05 23.92 -4.54
C ALA A 32 -14.36 24.79 -3.48
N HIS A 33 -13.16 24.40 -3.04
CA HIS A 33 -12.39 25.10 -2.01
C HIS A 33 -11.35 26.10 -2.58
N GLY A 34 -11.31 26.27 -3.90
CA GLY A 34 -10.51 27.32 -4.55
C GLY A 34 -8.99 27.12 -4.50
N TYR A 35 -8.47 25.88 -4.45
CA TYR A 35 -7.01 25.69 -4.52
C TYR A 35 -6.45 25.95 -5.92
N SER A 36 -5.28 26.59 -5.96
CA SER A 36 -4.66 27.03 -7.22
C SER A 36 -4.22 25.86 -8.11
N ASP A 37 -4.24 26.08 -9.43
CA ASP A 37 -3.71 25.12 -10.41
C ASP A 37 -2.22 24.81 -10.15
N LEU A 38 -1.45 25.81 -9.70
CA LEU A 38 -0.06 25.61 -9.31
C LEU A 38 0.08 24.60 -8.16
N PHE A 39 -0.72 24.71 -7.10
CA PHE A 39 -0.69 23.74 -6.00
C PHE A 39 -1.05 22.33 -6.48
N GLN A 40 -2.06 22.23 -7.34
CA GLN A 40 -2.48 20.96 -7.91
C GLN A 40 -1.35 20.30 -8.71
N ARG A 41 -0.77 21.04 -9.67
CA ARG A 41 0.24 20.51 -10.60
C ARG A 41 1.61 20.32 -9.98
N ALA A 42 2.04 21.22 -9.10
CA ALA A 42 3.40 21.22 -8.57
C ALA A 42 3.55 20.40 -7.28
N TYR A 43 2.45 20.10 -6.58
CA TYR A 43 2.52 19.45 -5.28
C TYR A 43 1.56 18.28 -5.15
N LEU A 44 0.26 18.53 -5.25
CA LEU A 44 -0.74 17.51 -4.93
C LEU A 44 -0.70 16.32 -5.91
N ILE A 45 -0.75 16.59 -7.22
CA ILE A 45 -0.71 15.56 -8.25
C ILE A 45 0.59 14.73 -8.16
N PRO A 46 1.79 15.34 -8.16
CA PRO A 46 3.04 14.58 -7.99
C PRO A 46 3.07 13.67 -6.76
N ILE A 47 2.65 14.18 -5.59
CA ILE A 47 2.60 13.42 -4.34
C ILE A 47 1.61 12.25 -4.45
N CYS A 48 0.40 12.49 -4.93
CA CYS A 48 -0.62 11.46 -5.06
C CYS A 48 -0.19 10.39 -6.08
N SER A 49 0.36 10.81 -7.23
CA SER A 49 0.90 9.92 -8.26
C SER A 49 2.03 9.05 -7.71
N SER A 50 2.84 9.58 -6.80
CA SER A 50 3.94 8.87 -6.13
C SER A 50 3.43 7.82 -5.12
N ILE A 51 2.52 8.22 -4.24
CA ILE A 51 1.99 7.37 -3.17
C ILE A 51 1.14 6.24 -3.73
N TRP A 52 0.15 6.59 -4.55
CA TRP A 52 -0.82 5.63 -5.08
C TRP A 52 -0.45 5.09 -6.43
N SER A 53 0.73 5.45 -6.96
CA SER A 53 1.19 4.88 -8.21
C SER A 53 0.11 5.06 -9.29
N CYS A 54 -0.45 6.27 -9.37
CA CYS A 54 -1.57 6.58 -10.24
C CYS A 54 -1.09 7.51 -11.36
N PRO A 55 -1.57 7.36 -12.61
CA PRO A 55 -1.36 8.38 -13.62
C PRO A 55 -1.95 9.73 -13.16
N PRO A 56 -1.28 10.87 -13.45
CA PRO A 56 -1.74 12.20 -13.06
C PRO A 56 -3.20 12.49 -13.39
N GLU A 57 -3.64 12.02 -14.55
CA GLU A 57 -4.99 12.24 -15.09
C GLU A 57 -6.06 11.57 -14.23
N ARG A 58 -5.68 10.54 -13.45
CA ARG A 58 -6.58 9.81 -12.55
C ARG A 58 -6.57 10.36 -11.12
N VAL A 59 -5.53 11.09 -10.71
CA VAL A 59 -5.42 11.60 -9.33
C VAL A 59 -6.65 12.40 -8.91
N LEU A 60 -7.14 13.28 -9.79
CA LEU A 60 -8.31 14.11 -9.49
C LEU A 60 -9.64 13.33 -9.44
N ASN A 61 -9.65 12.07 -9.93
CA ASN A 61 -10.81 11.19 -9.87
C ASN A 61 -10.81 10.27 -8.63
N LEU A 62 -9.73 10.29 -7.84
CA LEU A 62 -9.68 9.57 -6.56
C LEU A 62 -10.69 10.17 -5.57
N SER A 63 -11.13 9.36 -4.61
CA SER A 63 -11.97 9.83 -3.50
C SER A 63 -11.25 10.94 -2.74
N ALA A 64 -11.88 12.11 -2.64
CA ALA A 64 -11.38 13.23 -1.85
C ALA A 64 -11.13 12.79 -0.40
N TYR A 65 -12.07 12.02 0.15
CA TYR A 65 -11.98 11.52 1.51
C TYR A 65 -10.74 10.66 1.75
N SER A 66 -10.53 9.63 0.93
CA SER A 66 -9.38 8.72 1.09
C SER A 66 -8.06 9.46 1.02
N VAL A 67 -7.94 10.40 0.07
CA VAL A 67 -6.72 11.21 -0.11
C VAL A 67 -6.50 12.13 1.08
N LEU A 68 -7.52 12.86 1.52
CA LEU A 68 -7.40 13.83 2.60
C LEU A 68 -7.13 13.17 3.96
N VAL A 69 -7.79 12.05 4.26
CA VAL A 69 -7.52 11.25 5.47
C VAL A 69 -6.10 10.71 5.45
N PHE A 70 -5.65 10.15 4.32
CA PHE A 70 -4.28 9.66 4.20
C PHE A 70 -3.28 10.80 4.44
N CYS A 71 -3.46 11.93 3.74
CA CYS A 71 -2.60 13.08 3.90
C CYS A 71 -2.60 13.66 5.32
N HIS A 72 -3.73 13.57 6.03
CA HIS A 72 -3.83 13.95 7.43
C HIS A 72 -3.02 12.99 8.32
N ASN A 73 -3.30 11.70 8.25
CA ASN A 73 -2.67 10.67 9.08
C ASN A 73 -1.16 10.56 8.84
N HIS A 74 -0.71 10.85 7.62
CA HIS A 74 0.69 10.76 7.23
C HIS A 74 1.37 12.13 7.15
N HIS A 75 0.73 13.22 7.61
CA HIS A 75 1.31 14.57 7.61
C HIS A 75 1.88 15.01 6.24
N VAL A 76 1.41 14.41 5.14
CA VAL A 76 1.97 14.59 3.80
C VAL A 76 1.84 16.03 3.31
N LEU A 77 0.78 16.72 3.73
CA LEU A 77 0.49 18.10 3.35
C LEU A 77 0.94 19.11 4.42
N GLN A 78 1.65 18.65 5.44
CA GLN A 78 2.19 19.46 6.51
C GLN A 78 3.58 19.99 6.14
N LEU A 79 3.64 21.30 5.89
CA LEU A 79 4.86 21.98 5.43
C LEU A 79 5.84 22.30 6.58
N PHE A 80 5.34 22.44 7.81
CA PHE A 80 6.12 22.81 9.00
C PHE A 80 5.85 21.83 10.14
N ASP A 81 6.78 21.67 11.07
CA ASP A 81 6.66 20.78 12.24
C ASP A 81 6.38 19.32 11.85
N GLN A 82 7.07 18.81 10.83
CA GLN A 82 6.91 17.42 10.42
C GLN A 82 7.26 16.48 11.58
N PRO A 83 6.44 15.45 11.82
CA PRO A 83 6.71 14.49 12.87
C PRO A 83 7.99 13.71 12.56
N GLN A 84 8.74 13.38 13.60
CA GLN A 84 9.89 12.51 13.45
C GLN A 84 9.42 11.06 13.26
N TYR A 85 9.65 10.50 12.07
CA TYR A 85 9.42 9.08 11.81
C TYR A 85 10.52 8.24 12.46
N LEU A 86 10.12 7.31 13.33
CA LEU A 86 11.03 6.39 14.01
C LEU A 86 10.97 5.01 13.35
N THR A 87 12.14 4.41 13.12
CA THR A 87 12.26 3.03 12.65
C THR A 87 12.82 2.15 13.76
N ALA A 88 12.36 0.89 13.82
CA ALA A 88 12.89 -0.07 14.77
C ALA A 88 14.37 -0.33 14.46
N LYS A 89 15.23 -0.29 15.48
CA LYS A 89 16.65 -0.63 15.33
C LYS A 89 16.79 -2.08 14.84
N GLY A 90 17.50 -2.27 13.74
CA GLY A 90 17.61 -3.57 13.05
C GLY A 90 16.43 -3.88 12.12
N TYR A 91 15.57 -2.89 11.84
CA TYR A 91 14.48 -2.92 10.86
C TYR A 91 13.52 -4.10 11.05
N SER A 92 12.90 -4.52 9.94
CA SER A 92 11.91 -5.60 9.91
C SER A 92 12.43 -6.92 10.48
N ARG A 93 13.71 -7.22 10.24
CA ARG A 93 14.35 -8.44 10.74
C ARG A 93 14.21 -8.58 12.25
N CYS A 94 14.28 -7.49 13.01
CA CYS A 94 14.21 -7.52 14.47
C CYS A 94 12.84 -8.00 14.97
N TYR A 95 11.75 -7.38 14.52
CA TYR A 95 10.42 -7.77 14.98
C TYR A 95 9.97 -9.11 14.38
N ILE A 96 10.33 -9.41 13.12
CA ILE A 96 10.03 -10.71 12.51
C ILE A 96 10.74 -11.84 13.25
N SER A 97 12.01 -11.64 13.64
CA SER A 97 12.77 -12.66 14.37
C SER A 97 12.19 -12.90 15.77
N LYS A 98 11.75 -11.84 16.47
CA LYS A 98 11.06 -11.96 17.75
C LYS A 98 9.75 -12.73 17.60
N VAL A 99 8.88 -12.32 16.67
CA VAL A 99 7.59 -13.00 16.42
C VAL A 99 7.80 -14.46 16.05
N THR A 100 8.75 -14.75 15.16
CA THR A 100 9.10 -16.12 14.75
C THR A 100 9.51 -16.98 15.94
N ARG A 101 10.31 -16.43 16.86
CA ARG A 101 10.75 -17.13 18.07
C ARG A 101 9.59 -17.40 19.02
N GLU A 102 8.72 -16.41 19.25
CA GLU A 102 7.54 -16.57 20.12
C GLU A 102 6.49 -17.53 19.53
N LEU A 103 6.40 -17.63 18.21
CA LEU A 103 5.55 -18.63 17.56
C LEU A 103 6.17 -20.04 17.72
N LYS A 104 7.48 -20.19 17.48
CA LYS A 104 8.18 -21.47 17.63
C LYS A 104 8.27 -22.00 19.06
N SER A 105 8.06 -21.16 20.08
CA SER A 105 7.99 -21.60 21.48
C SER A 105 6.63 -22.21 21.86
N ARG A 106 5.63 -22.06 20.98
CA ARG A 106 4.30 -22.66 21.08
C ARG A 106 4.23 -23.91 20.19
N PRO A 107 3.20 -24.76 20.29
CA PRO A 107 2.94 -25.83 19.33
C PRO A 107 2.47 -25.27 17.97
N CYS A 108 3.25 -24.37 17.38
CA CYS A 108 2.98 -23.71 16.11
C CYS A 108 4.10 -24.07 15.12
N GLN A 109 3.71 -24.41 13.90
CA GLN A 109 4.64 -24.71 12.82
C GLN A 109 4.66 -23.56 11.83
N ILE A 110 5.86 -23.11 11.48
CA ILE A 110 6.06 -22.11 10.42
C ILE A 110 6.62 -22.85 9.21
N LYS A 111 5.81 -22.96 8.16
CA LYS A 111 6.20 -23.56 6.88
C LYS A 111 6.61 -22.46 5.89
N THR A 112 7.88 -22.42 5.50
CA THR A 112 8.41 -21.49 4.49
C THR A 112 8.65 -22.22 3.18
N GLY A 113 8.45 -21.57 2.04
CA GLY A 113 8.56 -22.22 0.73
C GLY A 113 7.36 -23.09 0.38
N SER A 114 6.33 -23.12 1.23
CA SER A 114 5.06 -23.81 0.99
C SER A 114 4.05 -22.84 0.40
N MET A 115 4.04 -22.70 -0.93
CA MET A 115 3.07 -21.86 -1.62
C MET A 115 1.70 -22.54 -1.59
N VAL A 116 0.71 -21.89 -0.99
CA VAL A 116 -0.68 -22.37 -0.98
C VAL A 116 -1.26 -22.22 -2.38
N GLN A 117 -1.74 -23.34 -2.94
CA GLN A 117 -2.37 -23.40 -4.25
C GLN A 117 -3.88 -23.20 -4.15
N SER A 118 -4.52 -23.88 -3.19
CA SER A 118 -5.96 -23.72 -2.98
C SER A 118 -6.37 -23.98 -1.53
N VAL A 119 -7.46 -23.33 -1.12
CA VAL A 119 -8.14 -23.60 0.15
C VAL A 119 -9.59 -23.96 -0.15
N SER A 120 -10.09 -25.04 0.43
CA SER A 120 -11.46 -25.51 0.25
C SER A 120 -12.13 -25.81 1.60
N SER A 121 -13.41 -25.48 1.73
CA SER A 121 -14.19 -25.84 2.91
C SER A 121 -14.48 -27.34 2.91
N THR A 122 -14.40 -27.96 4.08
CA THR A 122 -14.75 -29.37 4.32
C THR A 122 -15.87 -29.45 5.37
N HIS A 123 -16.39 -30.66 5.65
CA HIS A 123 -17.50 -30.83 6.59
C HIS A 123 -17.16 -30.40 8.04
N GLY A 124 -15.87 -30.27 8.39
CA GLY A 124 -15.39 -29.91 9.73
C GLY A 124 -14.32 -28.82 9.78
N GLY A 125 -14.11 -28.07 8.68
CA GLY A 125 -13.10 -27.01 8.64
C GLY A 125 -12.67 -26.68 7.22
N CYS A 126 -11.37 -26.65 6.96
CA CYS A 126 -10.79 -26.34 5.65
C CYS A 126 -9.61 -27.26 5.30
N SER A 127 -9.48 -27.60 4.02
CA SER A 127 -8.30 -28.23 3.46
C SER A 127 -7.41 -27.19 2.77
N VAL A 128 -6.10 -27.27 3.00
CA VAL A 128 -5.08 -26.40 2.43
C VAL A 128 -4.15 -27.24 1.56
N LEU A 129 -4.24 -27.04 0.25
CA LEU A 129 -3.38 -27.70 -0.74
C LEU A 129 -2.23 -26.76 -1.11
N CYS A 130 -1.00 -27.25 -1.00
CA CYS A 130 0.21 -26.56 -1.45
C CYS A 130 0.62 -27.01 -2.86
N THR A 131 1.43 -26.18 -3.53
CA THR A 131 1.91 -26.44 -4.90
C THR A 131 2.80 -27.68 -5.04
N ASP A 132 3.37 -28.16 -3.94
CA ASP A 132 4.16 -29.40 -3.89
C ASP A 132 3.27 -30.66 -3.76
N GLY A 133 1.95 -30.50 -3.72
CA GLY A 133 0.98 -31.57 -3.56
C GLY A 133 0.71 -31.96 -2.10
N SER A 134 1.37 -31.33 -1.13
CA SER A 134 1.04 -31.53 0.28
C SER A 134 -0.33 -30.94 0.61
N GLU A 135 -1.12 -31.67 1.40
CA GLU A 135 -2.46 -31.28 1.82
C GLU A 135 -2.61 -31.47 3.32
N ASP A 136 -3.03 -30.42 4.01
CA ASP A 136 -3.29 -30.42 5.44
C ASP A 136 -4.74 -29.96 5.70
N VAL A 137 -5.37 -30.53 6.73
CA VAL A 137 -6.74 -30.17 7.16
C VAL A 137 -6.69 -29.47 8.51
N TYR A 138 -7.46 -28.39 8.63
CA TYR A 138 -7.58 -27.57 9.83
C TYR A 138 -9.04 -27.29 10.17
N ASP A 139 -9.34 -26.97 11.43
CA ASP A 139 -10.69 -26.60 11.87
C ASP A 139 -11.14 -25.23 11.31
N GLY A 140 -10.17 -24.36 11.01
CA GLY A 140 -10.37 -23.05 10.40
C GLY A 140 -9.10 -22.51 9.76
N CYS A 141 -9.22 -21.47 8.94
CA CYS A 141 -8.10 -20.85 8.24
C CYS A 141 -8.24 -19.33 8.18
N ILE A 142 -7.12 -18.63 8.43
CA ILE A 142 -7.02 -17.18 8.26
C ILE A 142 -6.20 -16.89 7.01
N ILE A 143 -6.81 -16.28 6.01
CA ILE A 143 -6.19 -15.88 4.75
C ILE A 143 -5.66 -14.45 4.88
N SER A 144 -4.33 -14.33 4.93
CA SER A 144 -3.62 -13.05 5.07
C SER A 144 -2.83 -12.68 3.80
N VAL A 145 -3.46 -12.79 2.64
CA VAL A 145 -2.89 -12.42 1.33
C VAL A 145 -3.67 -11.28 0.68
N HIS A 146 -3.19 -10.74 -0.43
CA HIS A 146 -3.93 -9.74 -1.19
C HIS A 146 -5.24 -10.32 -1.76
N ALA A 147 -6.28 -9.49 -1.86
CA ALA A 147 -7.62 -9.93 -2.26
C ALA A 147 -7.67 -10.70 -3.60
N PRO A 148 -6.92 -10.31 -4.66
CA PRO A 148 -6.89 -11.07 -5.91
C PRO A 148 -6.24 -12.45 -5.74
N ASP A 149 -5.27 -12.57 -4.84
CA ASP A 149 -4.61 -13.85 -4.56
C ASP A 149 -5.48 -14.74 -3.68
N ALA A 150 -6.21 -14.15 -2.73
CA ALA A 150 -7.23 -14.85 -1.95
C ALA A 150 -8.29 -15.46 -2.89
N LEU A 151 -8.83 -14.69 -3.85
CA LEU A 151 -9.79 -15.20 -4.82
C LEU A 151 -9.23 -16.33 -5.70
N LYS A 152 -7.94 -16.27 -6.07
CA LYS A 152 -7.30 -17.37 -6.80
C LYS A 152 -7.21 -18.63 -5.94
N ILE A 153 -6.84 -18.49 -4.67
CA ILE A 153 -6.70 -19.61 -3.72
C ILE A 153 -8.06 -20.25 -3.42
N LEU A 154 -9.12 -19.46 -3.23
CA LEU A 154 -10.48 -19.96 -3.01
C LEU A 154 -11.09 -20.57 -4.27
N GLY A 155 -10.72 -20.03 -5.44
CA GLY A 155 -11.16 -20.53 -6.74
C GLY A 155 -12.69 -20.64 -6.84
N LYS A 156 -13.17 -21.80 -7.30
CA LYS A 156 -14.61 -22.05 -7.51
C LYS A 156 -15.43 -22.18 -6.22
N GLN A 157 -14.79 -22.31 -5.06
CA GLN A 157 -15.47 -22.41 -3.77
C GLN A 157 -15.86 -21.04 -3.22
N SER A 158 -15.35 -19.95 -3.81
CA SER A 158 -15.67 -18.58 -3.39
C SER A 158 -17.18 -18.34 -3.43
N THR A 159 -17.73 -17.92 -2.31
CA THR A 159 -19.12 -17.47 -2.18
C THR A 159 -19.34 -16.17 -2.96
N TYR A 160 -20.61 -15.86 -3.23
CA TYR A 160 -20.98 -14.58 -3.85
C TYR A 160 -20.47 -13.38 -3.06
N GLU A 161 -20.58 -13.42 -1.73
CA GLU A 161 -20.14 -12.33 -0.87
C GLU A 161 -18.61 -12.16 -0.89
N GLU A 162 -17.85 -13.26 -0.82
CA GLU A 162 -16.38 -13.20 -0.94
C GLU A 162 -15.95 -12.62 -2.29
N MET A 163 -16.56 -13.04 -3.40
CA MET A 163 -16.29 -12.47 -4.72
C MET A 163 -16.64 -10.98 -4.78
N ARG A 164 -17.79 -10.59 -4.23
CA ARG A 164 -18.25 -9.19 -4.19
C ARG A 164 -17.30 -8.30 -3.39
N ILE A 165 -16.82 -8.78 -2.24
CA ILE A 165 -15.96 -8.02 -1.33
C ILE A 165 -14.52 -8.01 -1.82
N LEU A 166 -13.92 -9.18 -2.06
CA LEU A 166 -12.51 -9.29 -2.48
C LEU A 166 -12.31 -8.74 -3.90
N GLY A 167 -13.31 -8.87 -4.78
CA GLY A 167 -13.29 -8.34 -6.14
C GLY A 167 -13.41 -6.81 -6.22
N ALA A 168 -13.78 -6.15 -5.12
CA ALA A 168 -13.88 -4.69 -5.06
C ALA A 168 -12.50 -3.99 -5.00
N PHE A 169 -11.45 -4.72 -4.61
CA PHE A 169 -10.12 -4.15 -4.47
C PHE A 169 -9.42 -4.05 -5.82
N GLN A 170 -9.00 -2.84 -6.18
CA GLN A 170 -8.20 -2.59 -7.38
C GLN A 170 -6.73 -2.55 -7.03
N TYR A 171 -5.90 -3.13 -7.89
CA TYR A 171 -4.45 -3.17 -7.72
C TYR A 171 -3.74 -2.61 -8.95
N VAL A 172 -2.60 -1.97 -8.72
CA VAL A 172 -1.64 -1.59 -9.77
C VAL A 172 -0.34 -2.34 -9.56
N SER A 173 0.18 -2.92 -10.65
CA SER A 173 1.47 -3.60 -10.65
C SER A 173 2.59 -2.62 -11.01
N ARG A 174 3.73 -2.74 -10.34
CA ARG A 174 4.87 -1.83 -10.45
C ARG A 174 6.17 -2.57 -10.47
N ASP A 175 7.00 -2.24 -11.45
CA ASP A 175 8.39 -2.64 -11.45
C ASP A 175 9.18 -1.74 -10.51
N MET A 176 10.02 -2.36 -9.69
CA MET A 176 10.96 -1.71 -8.78
C MET A 176 12.37 -2.17 -9.13
N PHE A 177 13.30 -1.23 -9.10
CA PHE A 177 14.69 -1.46 -9.45
C PHE A 177 15.57 -1.01 -8.31
N LEU A 178 16.41 -1.90 -7.78
CA LEU A 178 17.52 -1.55 -6.90
C LEU A 178 18.76 -1.30 -7.77
N HIS A 179 19.39 -0.13 -7.65
CA HIS A 179 20.50 0.29 -8.51
C HIS A 179 21.41 1.33 -7.85
N HIS A 180 22.48 1.69 -8.54
CA HIS A 180 23.40 2.80 -8.19
C HIS A 180 23.29 4.03 -9.10
N ASP A 181 22.42 3.98 -10.11
CA ASP A 181 22.22 5.08 -11.08
C ASP A 181 21.81 6.41 -10.43
N LYS A 182 22.73 7.38 -10.43
CA LYS A 182 22.48 8.76 -9.95
C LYS A 182 21.78 9.63 -10.99
N SER A 183 21.66 9.20 -12.24
CA SER A 183 20.93 9.96 -13.27
C SER A 183 19.42 10.00 -13.02
N LEU A 184 18.93 9.09 -12.17
CA LEU A 184 17.56 9.05 -11.66
C LEU A 184 17.40 9.86 -10.35
N LEU A 185 18.18 10.92 -10.20
CA LEU A 185 18.02 11.90 -9.13
C LEU A 185 17.99 13.30 -9.72
N PRO A 186 17.48 14.30 -8.98
CA PRO A 186 17.56 15.68 -9.40
C PRO A 186 19.01 16.07 -9.71
N HIS A 187 19.23 16.79 -10.81
CA HIS A 187 20.56 17.28 -11.17
C HIS A 187 21.19 18.14 -10.07
N ASN A 188 20.36 18.92 -9.36
CA ASN A 188 20.81 19.68 -8.21
C ASN A 188 20.88 18.78 -6.97
N GLN A 189 22.10 18.47 -6.52
CA GLN A 189 22.34 17.61 -5.36
C GLN A 189 21.82 18.21 -4.04
N SER A 190 21.68 19.54 -3.95
CA SER A 190 21.18 20.20 -2.73
C SER A 190 19.71 19.89 -2.42
N VAL A 191 18.94 19.41 -3.39
CA VAL A 191 17.53 19.04 -3.20
C VAL A 191 17.32 17.53 -3.05
N TRP A 192 18.40 16.76 -2.99
CA TRP A 192 18.30 15.32 -2.78
C TRP A 192 17.63 15.02 -1.45
N SER A 193 16.58 14.21 -1.53
CA SER A 193 15.75 13.84 -0.40
C SER A 193 15.69 12.32 -0.27
N SER A 194 15.06 11.82 0.79
CA SER A 194 14.78 10.39 0.92
C SER A 194 13.93 9.88 -0.25
N TRP A 195 13.00 10.69 -0.74
CA TRP A 195 12.13 10.43 -1.89
C TRP A 195 12.31 11.52 -2.94
N ASN A 196 12.59 11.12 -4.18
CA ASN A 196 12.86 12.07 -5.27
C ASN A 196 11.90 11.78 -6.43
N PHE A 197 10.95 12.66 -6.64
CA PHE A 197 10.01 12.56 -7.76
C PHE A 197 10.67 13.04 -9.05
N LEU A 198 10.69 12.18 -10.07
CA LEU A 198 11.33 12.46 -11.36
C LEU A 198 10.32 12.87 -12.44
N GLY A 199 9.03 12.70 -12.18
CA GLY A 199 7.97 12.96 -13.14
C GLY A 199 7.01 11.79 -13.26
N ASN A 200 6.13 11.87 -14.25
CA ASN A 200 5.14 10.83 -14.51
C ASN A 200 5.52 10.04 -15.76
N THR A 201 5.29 8.73 -15.70
CA THR A 201 5.36 7.82 -16.84
C THR A 201 3.94 7.35 -17.19
N SER A 202 3.79 6.63 -18.31
CA SER A 202 2.53 5.99 -18.68
C SER A 202 1.98 5.05 -17.60
N SER A 203 2.87 4.53 -16.75
CA SER A 203 2.48 3.68 -15.64
C SER A 203 2.06 4.51 -14.41
N GLY A 204 2.60 5.72 -14.19
CA GLY A 204 2.27 6.67 -13.11
C GLY A 204 3.51 7.40 -12.57
N GLY A 205 3.51 7.87 -11.33
CA GLY A 205 4.65 8.61 -10.76
C GLY A 205 5.95 7.79 -10.71
N CYS A 206 7.05 8.36 -11.22
CA CYS A 206 8.40 7.82 -11.10
C CYS A 206 9.10 8.45 -9.90
N VAL A 207 9.48 7.61 -8.95
CA VAL A 207 10.06 8.04 -7.67
C VAL A 207 11.31 7.21 -7.40
N THR A 208 12.37 7.90 -7.01
CA THR A 208 13.62 7.28 -6.57
C THR A 208 13.81 7.48 -5.07
N TYR A 209 13.88 6.36 -4.35
CA TYR A 209 14.14 6.29 -2.92
C TYR A 209 15.64 6.18 -2.68
N TRP A 210 16.17 7.04 -1.81
CA TRP A 210 17.57 6.97 -1.39
C TRP A 210 17.70 6.15 -0.10
N LEU A 211 18.07 4.87 -0.25
CA LEU A 211 18.07 3.92 0.86
C LEU A 211 19.13 4.24 1.92
N ASN A 212 20.26 4.86 1.58
CA ASN A 212 21.27 5.20 2.59
C ASN A 212 20.72 6.19 3.61
N LEU A 213 19.86 7.12 3.19
CA LEU A 213 19.22 8.07 4.09
C LEU A 213 18.11 7.39 4.89
N ILE A 214 17.25 6.60 4.24
CA ILE A 214 16.10 5.93 4.88
C ILE A 214 16.56 4.87 5.89
N GLN A 215 17.57 4.08 5.53
CA GLN A 215 18.09 2.96 6.31
C GLN A 215 19.41 3.30 7.01
N ASN A 216 19.79 4.57 7.09
CA ASN A 216 20.97 5.05 7.80
C ASN A 216 22.23 4.20 7.54
N LEU A 217 22.50 3.90 6.25
CA LEU A 217 23.60 2.99 5.83
C LEU A 217 24.98 3.65 5.87
N GLY A 218 25.06 4.90 6.33
CA GLY A 218 26.28 5.70 6.36
C GLY A 218 26.56 6.44 5.05
N SER A 219 27.18 7.61 5.17
CA SER A 219 27.50 8.51 4.05
C SER A 219 28.74 8.09 3.26
N ALA A 220 29.60 7.25 3.83
CA ALA A 220 30.80 6.73 3.17
C ALA A 220 30.53 5.51 2.28
N ALA A 221 29.33 4.91 2.37
CA ALA A 221 28.94 3.76 1.55
C ALA A 221 28.51 4.21 0.14
N LEU A 222 28.67 3.30 -0.83
CA LEU A 222 28.10 3.45 -2.17
C LEU A 222 26.57 3.70 -2.04
N PRO A 223 25.98 4.64 -2.80
CA PRO A 223 24.57 4.97 -2.62
C PRO A 223 23.66 3.95 -3.27
N PHE A 224 22.69 3.44 -2.52
CA PHE A 224 21.66 2.51 -2.98
C PHE A 224 20.37 3.26 -3.25
N PHE A 225 19.83 3.06 -4.44
CA PHE A 225 18.59 3.66 -4.89
C PHE A 225 17.56 2.61 -5.24
N VAL A 226 16.30 2.89 -4.93
CA VAL A 226 15.17 2.11 -5.42
C VAL A 226 14.27 3.00 -6.26
N THR A 227 14.16 2.73 -7.56
CA THR A 227 13.28 3.50 -8.45
C THR A 227 12.06 2.70 -8.85
N LEU A 228 10.89 3.33 -8.74
CA LEU A 228 9.59 2.76 -9.08
C LEU A 228 9.22 3.15 -10.51
N SER A 229 9.04 2.13 -11.35
CA SER A 229 8.60 2.23 -12.74
C SER A 229 9.28 3.35 -13.54
N PRO A 230 10.63 3.34 -13.60
CA PRO A 230 11.37 4.30 -14.41
C PRO A 230 11.01 4.13 -15.90
N PRO A 231 11.10 5.19 -16.72
CA PRO A 231 10.81 5.12 -18.15
C PRO A 231 11.77 4.18 -18.90
N GLN A 232 12.95 3.95 -18.33
CA GLN A 232 13.97 3.04 -18.83
C GLN A 232 14.62 2.31 -17.66
N THR A 233 15.16 1.12 -17.91
CA THR A 233 15.92 0.37 -16.91
C THR A 233 17.11 1.22 -16.41
N PRO A 234 17.28 1.40 -15.09
CA PRO A 234 18.42 2.14 -14.54
C PRO A 234 19.76 1.49 -14.90
N ASN A 235 20.79 2.30 -15.06
CA ASN A 235 22.16 1.78 -15.15
C ASN A 235 22.56 1.13 -13.80
N ASP A 236 23.52 0.21 -13.83
CA ASP A 236 24.00 -0.46 -12.60
C ASP A 236 22.87 -1.07 -11.75
N THR A 237 21.87 -1.68 -12.42
CA THR A 237 20.77 -2.38 -11.77
C THR A 237 21.28 -3.65 -11.10
N LEU A 238 21.02 -3.78 -9.80
CA LEU A 238 21.34 -4.95 -8.99
C LEU A 238 20.18 -5.96 -8.95
N LEU A 239 18.94 -5.46 -8.83
CA LEU A 239 17.76 -6.29 -8.70
C LEU A 239 16.55 -5.60 -9.33
N LYS A 240 15.74 -6.37 -10.05
CA LYS A 240 14.41 -5.97 -10.52
C LYS A 240 13.37 -6.89 -9.91
N TRP A 241 12.28 -6.33 -9.39
CA TRP A 241 11.12 -7.10 -8.98
C TRP A 241 9.83 -6.33 -9.31
N THR A 242 8.72 -7.05 -9.32
CA THR A 242 7.40 -6.47 -9.57
C THR A 242 6.54 -6.65 -8.33
N THR A 243 5.88 -5.60 -7.89
CA THR A 243 4.98 -5.59 -6.72
C THR A 243 3.62 -5.02 -7.10
N SER A 244 2.56 -5.49 -6.46
CA SER A 244 1.21 -4.96 -6.65
C SER A 244 0.78 -4.16 -5.43
N HIS A 245 0.18 -2.99 -5.66
CA HIS A 245 -0.30 -2.10 -4.60
C HIS A 245 -1.81 -1.84 -4.75
N PRO A 246 -2.58 -1.83 -3.65
CA PRO A 246 -3.98 -1.46 -3.69
C PRO A 246 -4.14 0.02 -4.03
N ILE A 247 -5.15 0.35 -4.84
CA ILE A 247 -5.50 1.72 -5.19
C ILE A 247 -6.75 2.12 -4.38
N PRO A 248 -6.82 3.35 -3.83
CA PRO A 248 -8.04 3.84 -3.20
C PRO A 248 -9.19 3.81 -4.19
N SER A 249 -10.27 3.10 -3.85
CA SER A 249 -11.52 3.10 -4.61
C SER A 249 -12.55 4.00 -3.93
N ASN A 250 -13.53 4.48 -4.70
CA ASN A 250 -14.62 5.33 -4.20
C ASN A 250 -15.68 4.54 -3.41
N MET A 251 -15.34 3.36 -2.89
CA MET A 251 -16.27 2.53 -2.13
C MET A 251 -16.32 2.93 -0.65
N LYS A 252 -17.48 2.73 -0.02
CA LYS A 252 -17.71 3.09 1.38
C LYS A 252 -16.70 2.38 2.30
N ARG A 253 -16.27 3.07 3.37
CA ARG A 253 -15.36 2.52 4.41
C ARG A 253 -15.81 1.16 4.96
N ASN A 254 -17.13 0.91 5.08
CA ASN A 254 -17.71 -0.38 5.51
C ASN A 254 -17.48 -1.55 4.53
N SER A 255 -16.97 -1.28 3.32
CA SER A 255 -16.53 -2.30 2.35
C SER A 255 -15.00 -2.43 2.24
N MET A 256 -14.23 -1.54 2.85
CA MET A 256 -12.76 -1.50 2.75
C MET A 256 -12.02 -2.05 3.95
N VAL A 257 -12.63 -1.99 5.15
CA VAL A 257 -12.21 -2.83 6.26
C VAL A 257 -12.97 -4.12 6.06
N PRO A 258 -12.34 -5.26 5.74
CA PRO A 258 -13.03 -6.51 5.96
C PRO A 258 -13.39 -6.49 7.45
N PRO A 259 -14.67 -6.49 7.87
CA PRO A 259 -14.95 -7.07 9.17
C PRO A 259 -14.23 -8.43 9.20
N LEU A 260 -13.76 -8.86 10.36
CA LEU A 260 -13.44 -10.28 10.55
C LEU A 260 -14.67 -11.05 10.08
N PHE A 261 -14.62 -11.54 8.84
CA PHE A 261 -15.72 -12.26 8.24
C PHE A 261 -15.59 -13.65 8.81
N THR A 262 -16.39 -13.96 9.81
CA THR A 262 -16.70 -15.35 10.15
C THR A 262 -17.78 -15.79 9.18
N THR A 263 -17.45 -16.62 8.20
CA THR A 263 -18.48 -17.33 7.44
C THR A 263 -19.13 -18.34 8.40
N GLU A 264 -20.46 -18.31 8.55
CA GLU A 264 -21.22 -19.14 9.51
C GLU A 264 -21.17 -20.66 9.24
N LYS A 265 -20.29 -21.15 8.35
CA LYS A 265 -20.06 -22.58 8.12
C LYS A 265 -18.61 -22.84 7.71
N GLY A 266 -17.75 -23.14 8.68
CA GLY A 266 -16.34 -23.50 8.48
C GLY A 266 -15.46 -22.25 8.38
N GLU A 267 -14.80 -21.91 9.50
CA GLU A 267 -14.21 -20.60 9.79
C GLU A 267 -13.08 -20.22 8.82
N LEU A 268 -13.40 -19.42 7.80
CA LEU A 268 -12.42 -18.72 6.96
C LEU A 268 -12.42 -17.24 7.33
N GLU A 269 -11.31 -16.71 7.85
CA GLU A 269 -11.16 -15.29 8.17
C GLU A 269 -10.16 -14.59 7.24
N PHE A 270 -10.35 -13.30 6.98
CA PHE A 270 -9.43 -12.48 6.17
C PHE A 270 -8.74 -11.40 7.01
N SER A 271 -7.44 -11.20 6.80
CA SER A 271 -6.67 -10.11 7.40
C SER A 271 -5.96 -9.30 6.32
N ALA A 272 -6.09 -7.96 6.37
CA ALA A 272 -5.44 -7.05 5.44
C ALA A 272 -4.13 -6.51 6.03
N PRO A 273 -3.06 -6.35 5.22
CA PRO A 273 -1.87 -5.64 5.67
C PRO A 273 -2.23 -4.19 6.00
N LYS A 274 -2.08 -3.79 7.26
CA LYS A 274 -1.99 -2.36 7.62
C LYS A 274 -0.80 -1.80 6.85
N HIS A 275 -1.01 -0.72 6.09
CA HIS A 275 0.03 -0.07 5.30
C HIS A 275 1.27 0.15 6.18
N GLY A 276 2.29 -0.67 5.96
CA GLY A 276 3.57 -0.54 6.62
C GLY A 276 4.34 0.56 5.91
N SER A 277 4.75 1.57 6.65
CA SER A 277 5.79 2.50 6.21
C SER A 277 7.03 1.70 5.85
N VAL A 278 7.53 1.89 4.62
CA VAL A 278 8.82 1.37 4.15
C VAL A 278 9.96 1.94 4.99
#